data_AF-A0A5B9FPU6-F1
#
_entry.id   AF-A0A5B9FPU6-F1
#
_cell.length_a   1.000
_cell.length_b   1.000
_cell.length_c   1.000
_cell.angle_alpha   90.00
_cell.angle_beta   90.00
_cell.angle_gamma   90.00
#
_symmetry.space_group_name_H-M   'P 1'
#
loop_
_entity.id
_entity.type
_entity.pdbx_description
1 polymer ?
#
loop_
_entity_poly.entity_id
_entity_poly.type
_entity_poly.pdbx_seq_one_letter_code
_entity_poly.pdbx_strand_id
1 'polypeptide(L)'
;MLRTVTLDSGIPSGMGYSFVWYLDGVELTDYDPASPTYEAIAEGNYTVEVTGPAPLNCISDISAAFQVQKSGPASPVGVGYEVTNYFSDNQVITVFVEGYGEYEYKLDEDGMWQSSNVFTDVPAGTHTVYVRDVSTEFACDEIAIEGVSLVDYPHYFTPNGDGYHDTWNIIGLNQPDAKVYIFDRYGKLIKQISATEESEGWDGTYNGTPLPATDYWFTVTYRETVNGQPVVKEFKAHFSLKR
;
A
#
# COMPACT_ATOMS: atom_id res chain seq x y z
N MET A 1 -8.65 6.74 -17.83
CA MET A 1 -8.31 7.10 -19.22
C MET A 1 -6.87 7.54 -19.23
N LEU A 2 -6.05 7.00 -20.13
CA LEU A 2 -4.69 7.48 -20.33
C LEU A 2 -4.74 8.91 -20.88
N ARG A 3 -3.90 9.80 -20.34
CA ARG A 3 -3.73 11.15 -20.90
C ARG A 3 -2.69 11.08 -22.00
N THR A 4 -2.93 11.82 -23.07
CA THR A 4 -1.98 11.98 -24.18
C THR A 4 -0.94 13.04 -23.83
N VAL A 5 0.16 13.03 -24.57
CA VAL A 5 1.16 14.10 -24.53
C VAL A 5 1.11 14.83 -25.86
N THR A 6 0.89 16.14 -25.82
CA THR A 6 1.00 16.99 -27.01
C THR A 6 2.48 17.25 -27.29
N LEU A 7 2.96 16.73 -28.41
CA LEU A 7 4.27 17.05 -28.96
C LEU A 7 4.17 18.33 -29.79
N ASP A 8 5.16 19.21 -29.67
CA ASP A 8 5.24 20.47 -30.42
C ASP A 8 6.57 20.53 -31.17
N SER A 9 6.51 20.74 -32.49
CA SER A 9 7.69 20.91 -33.35
C SER A 9 8.48 22.20 -33.07
N GLY A 10 7.91 23.15 -32.33
CA GLY A 10 8.46 24.48 -32.08
C GLY A 10 8.32 25.45 -33.25
N ILE A 11 7.66 25.04 -34.34
CA ILE A 11 7.42 25.87 -35.54
C ILE A 11 6.02 26.50 -35.47
N PRO A 12 5.87 27.82 -35.70
CA PRO A 12 4.56 28.45 -35.62
C PRO A 12 3.57 27.94 -36.67
N SER A 13 2.31 27.80 -36.27
CA SER A 13 1.20 27.43 -37.15
C SER A 13 0.95 28.46 -38.26
N GLY A 14 0.44 28.01 -39.41
CA GLY A 14 -0.17 28.89 -40.42
C GLY A 14 0.79 29.58 -41.40
N MET A 15 2.06 29.16 -41.47
CA MET A 15 3.06 29.72 -42.39
C MET A 15 3.34 28.85 -43.63
N GLY A 16 2.47 27.88 -43.94
CA GLY A 16 2.63 26.99 -45.09
C GLY A 16 3.71 25.90 -44.92
N TYR A 17 4.12 25.64 -43.68
CA TYR A 17 4.92 24.46 -43.33
C TYR A 17 4.05 23.21 -43.35
N SER A 18 4.68 22.07 -43.61
CA SER A 18 4.08 20.75 -43.38
C SER A 18 5.00 19.87 -42.54
N PHE A 19 4.39 18.97 -41.77
CA PHE A 19 5.04 18.14 -40.77
C PHE A 19 4.81 16.68 -41.10
N VAL A 20 5.86 15.88 -41.00
CA VAL A 20 5.78 14.41 -41.05
C VAL A 20 6.24 13.86 -39.72
N TRP A 21 5.33 13.24 -38.98
CA TRP A 21 5.61 12.64 -37.67
C TRP A 21 5.91 11.16 -37.82
N TYR A 22 6.88 10.68 -37.04
CA TYR A 22 7.29 9.27 -37.00
C TYR A 22 7.22 8.74 -35.57
N LEU A 23 6.83 7.48 -35.42
CA LEU A 23 6.93 6.70 -34.18
C LEU A 23 7.88 5.52 -34.43
N ASP A 24 8.98 5.46 -33.66
CA ASP A 24 10.02 4.44 -33.78
C ASP A 24 10.55 4.26 -35.23
N GLY A 25 10.63 5.37 -35.97
CA GLY A 25 11.08 5.43 -37.35
C GLY A 25 10.03 5.08 -38.40
N VAL A 26 8.79 4.78 -37.99
CA VAL A 26 7.66 4.53 -38.91
C VAL A 26 6.81 5.78 -39.03
N GLU A 27 6.54 6.21 -40.26
CA GLU A 27 5.68 7.37 -40.55
C GLU A 27 4.25 7.14 -40.03
N LEU A 28 3.75 8.11 -39.30
CA LEU A 28 2.36 8.13 -38.83
C LEU A 28 1.45 8.65 -39.95
N THR A 29 0.19 8.25 -39.96
CA THR A 29 -0.76 8.66 -41.03
C THR A 29 -2.04 9.29 -40.51
N ASP A 30 -2.25 9.30 -39.19
CA ASP A 30 -3.48 9.82 -38.55
C ASP A 30 -3.18 11.13 -37.82
N TYR A 31 -2.97 12.22 -38.57
CA TYR A 31 -2.83 13.58 -38.08
C TYR A 31 -3.04 14.60 -39.22
N ASP A 32 -3.14 15.89 -38.86
CA ASP A 32 -3.14 16.99 -39.84
C ASP A 32 -1.70 17.39 -40.19
N PRO A 33 -1.21 17.19 -41.43
CA PRO A 33 0.15 17.54 -41.81
C PRO A 33 0.44 19.04 -41.81
N ALA A 34 -0.56 19.92 -41.66
CA ALA A 34 -0.37 21.35 -41.44
C ALA A 34 -0.26 21.72 -39.94
N SER A 35 -0.51 20.78 -39.03
CA SER A 35 -0.42 21.00 -37.58
C SER A 35 1.03 20.87 -37.11
N PRO A 36 1.56 21.89 -36.40
CA PRO A 36 2.90 21.81 -35.79
C PRO A 36 2.94 20.92 -34.55
N THR A 37 1.78 20.40 -34.11
CA THR A 37 1.64 19.53 -32.95
C THR A 37 1.08 18.16 -33.30
N TYR A 38 1.42 17.17 -32.48
CA TYR A 38 0.90 15.80 -32.56
C TYR A 38 0.51 15.28 -31.17
N GLU A 39 -0.66 14.63 -31.07
CA GLU A 39 -1.11 14.00 -29.82
C GLU A 39 -0.57 12.58 -29.72
N ALA A 40 0.47 12.38 -28.90
CA ALA A 40 1.04 11.06 -28.66
C ALA A 40 0.12 10.23 -27.77
N ILE A 41 -0.39 9.12 -28.34
CA ILE A 41 -1.27 8.14 -27.69
C ILE A 41 -0.56 6.83 -27.32
N ALA A 42 0.67 6.64 -27.76
CA ALA A 42 1.47 5.43 -27.55
C ALA A 42 2.84 5.79 -26.97
N GLU A 43 3.47 4.81 -26.32
CA GLU A 43 4.87 4.92 -25.89
C GLU A 43 5.80 4.67 -27.08
N GLY A 44 6.99 5.27 -27.04
CA GLY A 44 8.02 5.12 -28.08
C GLY A 44 8.76 6.42 -28.36
N ASN A 45 9.60 6.38 -29.39
CA ASN A 45 10.40 7.52 -29.79
C ASN A 45 9.72 8.27 -30.94
N TYR A 46 9.28 9.48 -30.67
CA TYR A 46 8.68 10.35 -31.66
C TYR A 46 9.72 11.27 -32.28
N THR A 47 9.65 11.43 -33.59
CA THR A 47 10.46 12.40 -34.34
C THR A 47 9.60 13.13 -35.35
N VAL A 48 10.07 14.29 -35.81
CA VAL A 48 9.38 15.09 -36.83
C VAL A 48 10.36 15.55 -37.90
N GLU A 49 9.92 15.48 -39.15
CA GLU A 49 10.55 16.11 -40.31
C GLU A 49 9.66 17.25 -40.78
N VAL A 50 10.26 18.40 -41.08
CA VAL A 50 9.53 19.62 -41.43
C VAL A 50 9.88 20.04 -42.85
N THR A 51 8.85 20.29 -43.66
CA THR A 51 8.99 20.90 -44.98
C THR A 51 8.56 22.36 -44.93
N GLY A 52 9.44 23.26 -45.39
CA GLY A 52 9.17 24.70 -45.47
C GLY A 52 8.20 25.06 -46.60
N PRO A 53 7.68 26.30 -46.61
CA PRO A 53 6.72 26.74 -47.63
C PRO A 53 7.32 26.86 -49.03
N ALA A 54 6.44 26.81 -50.04
CA ALA A 54 6.77 27.10 -51.43
C ALA A 54 7.33 28.53 -51.60
N PRO A 55 8.21 28.76 -52.59
CA PRO A 55 8.64 27.83 -53.64
C PRO A 55 9.84 26.95 -53.27
N LEU A 56 10.48 27.21 -52.12
CA LEU A 56 11.74 26.56 -51.78
C LEU A 56 11.55 25.12 -51.29
N ASN A 57 10.44 24.83 -50.58
CA ASN A 57 10.10 23.48 -50.08
C ASN A 57 11.29 22.76 -49.41
N CYS A 58 12.09 23.48 -48.63
CA CYS A 58 13.25 22.91 -47.95
C CYS A 58 12.79 21.88 -46.91
N ILE A 59 13.40 20.69 -46.92
CA ILE A 59 13.13 19.62 -45.96
C ILE A 59 14.23 19.67 -44.90
N SER A 60 13.85 19.63 -43.62
CA SER A 60 14.79 19.55 -42.50
C SER A 60 15.40 18.15 -42.39
N ASP A 61 16.50 18.01 -41.64
CA ASP A 61 16.83 16.69 -41.09
C ASP A 61 15.72 16.26 -40.10
N ILE A 62 15.60 14.95 -39.86
CA ILE A 62 14.72 14.40 -38.82
C ILE A 62 15.18 14.91 -37.46
N SER A 63 14.23 15.34 -36.62
CA SER A 63 14.52 15.84 -35.26
C SER A 63 15.23 14.82 -34.38
N ALA A 64 15.80 15.29 -33.27
CA ALA A 64 16.11 14.38 -32.16
C ALA A 64 14.83 13.67 -31.67
N ALA A 65 14.98 12.44 -31.17
CA ALA A 65 13.87 11.67 -30.63
C ALA A 65 13.37 12.26 -29.31
N PHE A 66 12.06 12.43 -29.22
CA PHE A 66 11.37 12.66 -27.97
C PHE A 66 10.76 11.34 -27.48
N GLN A 67 11.19 10.87 -26.33
CA GLN A 67 10.70 9.61 -25.77
C GLN A 67 9.39 9.85 -25.01
N VAL A 68 8.31 9.22 -25.45
CA VAL A 68 7.04 9.16 -24.72
C VAL A 68 7.00 7.86 -23.93
N GLN A 69 6.75 7.97 -22.63
CA GLN A 69 6.63 6.84 -21.72
C GLN A 69 5.25 6.84 -21.06
N LYS A 70 4.73 5.66 -20.71
CA LYS A 70 3.54 5.56 -19.86
C LYS A 70 3.94 5.81 -18.41
N SER A 71 3.16 6.61 -17.72
CA SER A 71 3.31 6.84 -16.29
C SER A 71 1.96 6.92 -15.60
N GLY A 72 1.96 6.66 -14.30
CA GLY A 72 0.80 6.77 -13.43
C GLY A 72 1.18 6.42 -12.00
N PRO A 73 0.44 6.93 -10.99
CA PRO A 73 0.65 6.53 -9.62
C PRO A 73 0.44 5.02 -9.47
N ALA A 74 1.13 4.41 -8.51
CA ALA A 74 0.87 3.02 -8.14
C ALA A 74 -0.61 2.85 -7.75
N SER A 75 -1.18 1.70 -8.08
CA SER A 75 -2.55 1.34 -7.74
C SER A 75 -2.56 0.09 -6.87
N PRO A 76 -3.16 0.11 -5.66
CA PRO A 76 -3.30 -1.08 -4.83
C PRO A 76 -4.11 -2.18 -5.53
N VAL A 77 -3.59 -3.41 -5.53
CA VAL A 77 -4.34 -4.58 -5.99
C VAL A 77 -5.24 -5.07 -4.85
N GLY A 78 -6.56 -4.98 -5.03
CA GLY A 78 -7.51 -5.30 -3.97
C GLY A 78 -7.42 -4.28 -2.82
N VAL A 79 -7.03 -4.73 -1.63
CA VAL A 79 -6.77 -3.82 -0.48
C VAL A 79 -5.31 -3.31 -0.46
N GLY A 80 -4.45 -3.81 -1.35
CA GLY A 80 -3.06 -3.37 -1.48
C GLY A 80 -2.03 -4.17 -0.68
N TYR A 81 -2.47 -5.08 0.18
CA TYR A 81 -1.57 -5.88 1.00
C TYR A 81 -2.20 -7.20 1.45
N GLU A 82 -1.35 -8.10 1.96
CA GLU A 82 -1.71 -9.27 2.74
C GLU A 82 -0.85 -9.30 4.01
N VAL A 83 -1.47 -9.66 5.13
CA VAL A 83 -0.74 -9.93 6.38
C VAL A 83 -0.82 -11.42 6.68
N THR A 84 0.31 -11.99 7.08
CA THR A 84 0.42 -13.39 7.49
C THR A 84 1.08 -13.53 8.86
N ASN A 85 0.94 -14.72 9.44
CA ASN A 85 1.51 -15.10 10.74
C ASN A 85 0.99 -14.26 11.93
N TYR A 86 -0.31 -13.97 11.99
CA TYR A 86 -0.89 -13.40 13.21
C TYR A 86 -0.51 -14.22 14.45
N PHE A 87 -0.31 -13.52 15.57
CA PHE A 87 0.12 -14.09 16.85
C PHE A 87 1.50 -14.77 16.82
N SER A 88 2.37 -14.35 15.89
CA SER A 88 3.74 -14.82 15.78
C SER A 88 4.73 -13.67 15.95
N ASP A 89 5.92 -13.95 16.48
CA ASP A 89 6.99 -12.96 16.56
C ASP A 89 7.44 -12.45 15.18
N ASN A 90 7.30 -13.27 14.13
CA ASN A 90 7.65 -12.90 12.75
C ASN A 90 6.39 -12.74 11.89
N GLN A 91 5.64 -11.67 12.17
CA GLN A 91 4.53 -11.26 11.33
C GLN A 91 5.05 -10.62 10.04
N VAL A 92 4.33 -10.85 8.95
CA VAL A 92 4.79 -10.44 7.62
C VAL A 92 3.70 -9.68 6.89
N ILE A 93 4.05 -8.50 6.36
CA ILE A 93 3.24 -7.76 5.39
C ILE A 93 3.81 -8.02 4.00
N THR A 94 2.96 -8.40 3.05
CA THR A 94 3.30 -8.39 1.60
C THR A 94 2.43 -7.38 0.89
N VAL A 95 3.04 -6.48 0.13
CA VAL A 95 2.38 -5.36 -0.56
C VAL A 95 2.11 -5.72 -2.01
N PHE A 96 0.93 -5.40 -2.51
CA PHE A 96 0.52 -5.65 -3.89
C PHE A 96 0.06 -4.36 -4.54
N VAL A 97 0.87 -3.85 -5.46
CA VAL A 97 0.57 -2.69 -6.29
C VAL A 97 0.76 -3.03 -7.77
N GLU A 98 0.00 -2.36 -8.62
CA GLU A 98 0.15 -2.37 -10.07
C GLU A 98 0.36 -0.95 -10.60
N GLY A 99 0.83 -0.83 -11.84
CA GLY A 99 1.05 0.44 -12.51
C GLY A 99 2.17 0.35 -13.53
N TYR A 100 2.70 1.50 -13.94
CA TYR A 100 3.70 1.63 -14.99
C TYR A 100 5.12 1.94 -14.47
N GLY A 101 5.27 2.07 -13.15
CA GLY A 101 6.54 2.44 -12.51
C GLY A 101 7.33 1.25 -11.98
N GLU A 102 8.52 1.55 -11.46
CA GLU A 102 9.30 0.65 -10.62
C GLU A 102 9.13 1.11 -9.17
N TYR A 103 8.80 0.20 -8.25
CA TYR A 103 8.33 0.62 -6.93
C TYR A 103 9.31 0.28 -5.80
N GLU A 104 9.44 1.23 -4.87
CA GLU A 104 10.01 1.00 -3.55
C GLU A 104 8.94 1.18 -2.47
N TYR A 105 9.17 0.54 -1.34
CA TYR A 105 8.24 0.43 -0.23
C TYR A 105 8.90 0.91 1.05
N LYS A 106 8.12 1.56 1.91
CA LYS A 106 8.55 1.97 3.25
C LYS A 106 7.44 1.67 4.25
N LEU A 107 7.80 1.06 5.38
CA LEU A 107 6.88 0.80 6.48
C LEU A 107 6.92 1.96 7.46
N ASP A 108 5.77 2.57 7.71
CA ASP A 108 5.56 3.75 8.55
C ASP A 108 6.40 4.97 8.12
N GLU A 109 6.17 6.11 8.77
CA GLU A 109 6.79 7.38 8.37
C GLU A 109 8.32 7.34 8.56
N ASP A 110 8.78 6.73 9.65
CA ASP A 110 10.18 6.64 10.08
C ASP A 110 10.96 5.47 9.44
N GLY A 111 10.32 4.65 8.62
CA GLY A 111 10.94 3.49 7.99
C GLY A 111 12.00 3.84 6.95
N MET A 112 12.75 2.82 6.52
CA MET A 112 13.67 2.93 5.38
C MET A 112 13.00 2.40 4.12
N TRP A 113 13.31 3.03 2.98
CA TRP A 113 12.89 2.55 1.67
C TRP A 113 13.62 1.24 1.32
N GLN A 114 12.87 0.31 0.74
CA GLN A 114 13.38 -0.96 0.22
C GLN A 114 12.70 -1.32 -1.11
N SER A 115 13.39 -2.07 -1.96
CA SER A 115 12.82 -2.57 -3.22
C SER A 115 11.94 -3.80 -3.05
N SER A 116 12.10 -4.53 -1.93
CA SER A 116 11.23 -5.68 -1.63
C SER A 116 9.86 -5.19 -1.17
N ASN A 117 8.81 -5.81 -1.67
CA ASN A 117 7.44 -5.58 -1.24
C ASN A 117 7.05 -6.35 0.02
N VAL A 118 8.02 -6.95 0.73
CA VAL A 118 7.79 -7.78 1.92
C VAL A 118 8.47 -7.14 3.14
N PHE A 119 7.70 -6.95 4.21
CA PHE A 119 8.19 -6.55 5.52
C PHE A 119 8.04 -7.72 6.49
N THR A 120 9.09 -8.06 7.23
CA THR A 120 9.11 -9.14 8.23
C THR A 120 9.31 -8.58 9.63
N ASP A 121 9.03 -9.40 10.65
CA ASP A 121 9.18 -9.03 12.06
C ASP A 121 8.44 -7.71 12.39
N VAL A 122 7.29 -7.51 11.75
CA VAL A 122 6.50 -6.29 11.93
C VAL A 122 5.73 -6.36 13.25
N PRO A 123 5.84 -5.33 14.11
CA PRO A 123 5.11 -5.29 15.38
C PRO A 123 3.59 -5.37 15.18
N ALA A 124 2.90 -5.77 16.25
CA ALA A 124 1.44 -5.74 16.26
C ALA A 124 0.93 -4.29 16.35
N GLY A 125 -0.20 -4.03 15.71
CA GLY A 125 -0.80 -2.70 15.65
C GLY A 125 -1.16 -2.30 14.22
N THR A 126 -1.54 -1.04 14.07
CA THR A 126 -1.92 -0.46 12.79
C THR A 126 -0.74 0.29 12.19
N HIS A 127 -0.41 -0.05 10.96
CA HIS A 127 0.71 0.50 10.20
C HIS A 127 0.23 1.16 8.91
N THR A 128 1.10 1.99 8.34
CA THR A 128 0.93 2.57 7.01
C THR A 128 2.10 2.17 6.13
N VAL A 129 1.83 1.65 4.95
CA VAL A 129 2.87 1.35 3.95
C VAL A 129 2.87 2.44 2.88
N TYR A 130 4.03 3.06 2.66
CA TYR A 130 4.24 4.03 1.61
C TYR A 130 4.85 3.36 0.39
N VAL A 131 4.40 3.76 -0.80
CA VAL A 131 4.89 3.24 -2.08
C VAL A 131 5.25 4.41 -2.98
N ARG A 132 6.48 4.41 -3.51
CA ARG A 132 6.96 5.42 -4.45
C ARG A 132 7.45 4.80 -5.73
N ASP A 133 7.25 5.51 -6.83
CA ASP A 133 7.85 5.18 -8.12
C ASP A 133 9.30 5.71 -8.16
N VAL A 134 10.24 4.88 -8.62
CA VAL A 134 11.67 5.20 -8.75
C VAL A 134 12.16 5.07 -10.19
N SER A 135 11.26 4.85 -11.14
CA SER A 135 11.60 4.57 -12.55
C SER A 135 12.30 5.73 -13.26
N THR A 136 11.92 6.98 -12.97
CA THR A 136 12.45 8.16 -13.66
C THR A 136 12.44 9.41 -12.76
N GLU A 137 13.09 10.48 -13.22
CA GLU A 137 12.98 11.82 -12.61
C GLU A 137 11.55 12.40 -12.66
N PHE A 138 10.64 11.77 -13.41
CA PHE A 138 9.24 12.14 -13.55
C PHE A 138 8.29 11.14 -12.87
N ALA A 139 8.79 10.41 -11.87
CA ALA A 139 8.00 9.52 -11.03
C ALA A 139 6.72 10.21 -10.53
N CYS A 140 5.63 9.45 -10.52
CA CYS A 140 4.35 9.93 -10.00
C CYS A 140 4.37 10.02 -8.47
N ASP A 141 3.37 10.72 -7.93
CA ASP A 141 3.23 10.92 -6.49
C ASP A 141 3.21 9.60 -5.71
N GLU A 142 3.81 9.65 -4.52
CA GLU A 142 3.77 8.58 -3.53
C GLU A 142 2.32 8.29 -3.11
N ILE A 143 2.02 7.01 -2.87
CA ILE A 143 0.77 6.58 -2.27
C ILE A 143 0.99 6.04 -0.86
N ALA A 144 -0.02 6.16 0.00
CA ALA A 144 -0.07 5.56 1.32
C ALA A 144 -1.19 4.51 1.37
N ILE A 145 -0.83 3.30 1.79
CA ILE A 145 -1.75 2.20 2.09
C ILE A 145 -1.91 2.18 3.62
N GLU A 146 -3.00 2.76 4.09
CA GLU A 146 -3.31 2.91 5.51
C GLU A 146 -4.10 1.71 6.06
N GLY A 147 -4.10 1.56 7.39
CA GLY A 147 -4.95 0.56 8.06
C GLY A 147 -4.42 -0.86 7.93
N VAL A 148 -3.10 -1.05 7.75
CA VAL A 148 -2.47 -2.37 7.72
C VAL A 148 -2.36 -2.87 9.15
N SER A 149 -3.26 -3.76 9.56
CA SER A 149 -3.38 -4.19 10.96
C SER A 149 -2.75 -5.56 11.21
N LEU A 150 -1.80 -5.61 12.14
CA LEU A 150 -1.10 -6.82 12.58
C LEU A 150 -1.60 -7.23 13.96
N VAL A 151 -1.94 -8.51 14.10
CA VAL A 151 -2.68 -9.00 15.27
C VAL A 151 -1.75 -9.78 16.19
N ASP A 152 -1.69 -9.36 17.44
CA ASP A 152 -0.97 -10.08 18.50
C ASP A 152 -1.56 -9.78 19.90
N TYR A 153 -0.90 -10.23 20.96
CA TYR A 153 -1.33 -10.02 22.34
C TYR A 153 -0.15 -9.75 23.29
N PRO A 154 -0.34 -8.96 24.35
CA PRO A 154 0.67 -8.80 25.39
C PRO A 154 0.90 -10.12 26.13
N HIS A 155 2.17 -10.51 26.31
CA HIS A 155 2.51 -11.71 27.08
C HIS A 155 2.32 -11.52 28.59
N TYR A 156 2.21 -10.27 29.05
CA TYR A 156 1.89 -9.94 30.44
C TYR A 156 1.24 -8.56 30.55
N PHE A 157 0.65 -8.29 31.71
CA PHE A 157 0.19 -6.96 32.10
C PHE A 157 0.30 -6.79 33.64
N THR A 158 0.28 -5.56 34.13
CA THR A 158 0.54 -5.16 35.52
C THR A 158 -0.56 -4.24 36.02
N PRO A 159 -1.73 -4.75 36.45
CA PRO A 159 -2.83 -3.93 36.95
C PRO A 159 -2.52 -3.38 38.35
N ASN A 160 -1.65 -2.38 38.42
CA ASN A 160 -1.18 -1.73 39.66
C ASN A 160 -1.66 -0.26 39.76
N GLY A 161 -2.29 0.27 38.72
CA GLY A 161 -2.85 1.61 38.66
C GLY A 161 -1.82 2.72 38.39
N ASP A 162 -0.66 2.37 37.83
CA ASP A 162 0.36 3.36 37.44
C ASP A 162 0.16 3.93 36.02
N GLY A 163 -0.83 3.42 35.28
CA GLY A 163 -1.17 3.81 33.91
C GLY A 163 -0.42 3.01 32.84
N TYR A 164 0.49 2.11 33.20
CA TYR A 164 1.31 1.33 32.28
C TYR A 164 0.95 -0.15 32.34
N HIS A 165 0.47 -0.69 31.21
CA HIS A 165 0.02 -2.08 31.10
C HIS A 165 -1.01 -2.49 32.16
N ASP A 166 -1.91 -1.57 32.54
CA ASP A 166 -2.94 -1.83 33.57
C ASP A 166 -4.06 -2.74 33.07
N THR A 167 -4.26 -2.82 31.75
CA THR A 167 -5.25 -3.70 31.13
C THR A 167 -4.64 -4.60 30.08
N TRP A 168 -5.35 -5.67 29.77
CA TRP A 168 -4.96 -6.66 28.77
C TRP A 168 -6.03 -6.83 27.70
N ASN A 169 -5.64 -6.78 26.43
CA ASN A 169 -6.48 -7.10 25.28
C ASN A 169 -5.63 -7.54 24.07
N ILE A 170 -6.29 -8.01 23.01
CA ILE A 170 -5.67 -8.28 21.70
C ILE A 170 -5.33 -6.95 21.03
N ILE A 171 -4.12 -6.86 20.46
CA ILE A 171 -3.61 -5.71 19.73
C ILE A 171 -3.92 -5.89 18.25
N GLY A 172 -4.32 -4.81 17.57
CA GLY A 172 -4.51 -4.80 16.10
C GLY A 172 -5.72 -5.59 15.59
N LEU A 173 -6.65 -6.02 16.46
CA LEU A 173 -7.84 -6.77 16.08
C LEU A 173 -9.14 -5.95 16.23
N ASN A 174 -9.45 -5.08 15.27
CA ASN A 174 -10.67 -4.27 15.33
C ASN A 174 -11.90 -4.96 14.69
N GLN A 175 -12.30 -6.12 15.24
CA GLN A 175 -13.42 -6.92 14.73
C GLN A 175 -14.56 -7.01 15.76
N PRO A 176 -15.73 -6.37 15.52
CA PRO A 176 -16.84 -6.37 16.48
C PRO A 176 -17.43 -7.73 16.80
N ASP A 177 -17.28 -8.71 15.90
CA ASP A 177 -17.74 -10.08 16.10
C ASP A 177 -16.66 -11.00 16.70
N ALA A 178 -15.43 -10.50 16.86
CA ALA A 178 -14.39 -11.22 17.58
C ALA A 178 -14.70 -11.26 19.07
N LYS A 179 -14.59 -12.46 19.65
CA LYS A 179 -14.84 -12.69 21.07
C LYS A 179 -13.59 -13.22 21.72
N VAL A 180 -13.16 -12.54 22.77
CA VAL A 180 -12.03 -12.96 23.59
C VAL A 180 -12.56 -13.49 24.91
N TYR A 181 -12.21 -14.73 25.24
CA TYR A 181 -12.57 -15.38 26.50
C TYR A 181 -11.31 -15.61 27.31
N ILE A 182 -11.31 -15.21 28.58
CA ILE A 182 -10.19 -15.37 29.51
C ILE A 182 -10.56 -16.38 30.59
N PHE A 183 -9.64 -17.29 30.90
CA PHE A 183 -9.81 -18.41 31.81
C PHE A 183 -8.70 -18.45 32.86
N ASP A 184 -9.03 -18.97 34.05
CA ASP A 184 -8.02 -19.33 35.04
C ASP A 184 -7.33 -20.68 34.70
N ARG A 185 -6.34 -21.05 35.51
CA ARG A 185 -5.58 -22.30 35.37
C ARG A 185 -6.39 -23.58 35.47
N TYR A 186 -7.64 -23.52 35.91
CA TYR A 186 -8.55 -24.65 36.02
C TYR A 186 -9.60 -24.67 34.90
N GLY A 187 -9.51 -23.72 33.95
CA GLY A 187 -10.45 -23.59 32.83
C GLY A 187 -11.75 -22.88 33.19
N LYS A 188 -11.85 -22.25 34.37
CA LYS A 188 -13.02 -21.44 34.72
C LYS A 188 -13.00 -20.16 33.91
N LEU A 189 -14.10 -19.85 33.23
CA LEU A 189 -14.28 -18.57 32.55
C LEU A 189 -14.28 -17.41 33.55
N ILE A 190 -13.37 -16.47 33.34
CA ILE A 190 -13.19 -15.27 34.17
C ILE A 190 -13.85 -14.06 33.53
N LYS A 191 -13.60 -13.83 32.24
CA LYS A 191 -14.10 -12.65 31.54
C LYS A 191 -14.34 -12.97 30.07
N GLN A 192 -15.33 -12.30 29.48
CA GLN A 192 -15.45 -12.15 28.04
C GLN A 192 -15.24 -10.66 27.73
N ILE A 193 -14.35 -10.35 26.78
CA ILE A 193 -14.06 -8.99 26.33
C ILE A 193 -14.21 -8.89 24.81
N SER A 194 -14.36 -7.65 24.32
CA SER A 194 -14.30 -7.32 22.90
C SER A 194 -12.84 -7.09 22.49
N ALA A 195 -12.47 -7.47 21.27
CA ALA A 195 -11.15 -7.16 20.73
C ALA A 195 -11.05 -5.77 20.10
N THR A 196 -12.19 -5.07 19.92
CA THR A 196 -12.25 -3.74 19.30
C THR A 196 -11.44 -2.70 20.05
N GLU A 197 -10.97 -1.67 19.34
CA GLU A 197 -10.19 -0.56 19.91
C GLU A 197 -10.94 0.22 21.01
N GLU A 198 -12.27 0.22 20.99
CA GLU A 198 -13.09 0.84 22.04
C GLU A 198 -13.14 0.03 23.35
N SER A 199 -12.58 -1.19 23.38
CA SER A 199 -12.60 -2.04 24.56
C SER A 199 -11.47 -1.68 25.52
N GLU A 200 -11.82 -1.39 26.77
CA GLU A 200 -10.84 -1.20 27.86
C GLU A 200 -10.03 -2.47 28.19
N GLY A 201 -10.42 -3.63 27.63
CA GLY A 201 -9.78 -4.90 27.91
C GLY A 201 -10.12 -5.48 29.28
N TRP A 202 -9.17 -6.20 29.87
CA TRP A 202 -9.30 -6.79 31.20
C TRP A 202 -8.29 -6.21 32.18
N ASP A 203 -8.79 -5.73 33.31
CA ASP A 203 -8.06 -5.07 34.40
C ASP A 203 -7.53 -6.04 35.49
N GLY A 204 -7.62 -7.35 35.26
CA GLY A 204 -7.20 -8.35 36.25
C GLY A 204 -8.21 -8.60 37.38
N THR A 205 -9.44 -8.10 37.28
CA THR A 205 -10.48 -8.32 38.30
C THR A 205 -11.53 -9.36 37.87
N TYR A 206 -12.12 -10.03 38.86
CA TYR A 206 -13.31 -10.87 38.70
C TYR A 206 -14.38 -10.43 39.69
N ASN A 207 -15.54 -9.99 39.18
CA ASN A 207 -16.61 -9.38 39.99
C ASN A 207 -16.10 -8.26 40.92
N GLY A 208 -15.21 -7.40 40.40
CA GLY A 208 -14.61 -6.29 41.14
C GLY A 208 -13.52 -6.68 42.15
N THR A 209 -13.21 -7.98 42.29
CA THR A 209 -12.14 -8.45 43.17
C THR A 209 -10.86 -8.70 42.37
N PRO A 210 -9.70 -8.15 42.77
CA PRO A 210 -8.44 -8.41 42.09
C PRO A 210 -8.07 -9.90 42.15
N LEU A 211 -7.70 -10.48 41.01
CA LEU A 211 -7.30 -11.88 40.93
C LEU A 211 -5.79 -12.08 41.22
N PRO A 212 -5.33 -13.30 41.53
CA PRO A 212 -3.92 -13.56 41.83
C PRO A 212 -2.97 -13.24 40.66
N ALA A 213 -1.72 -12.90 40.97
CA ALA A 213 -0.65 -12.85 39.99
C ALA A 213 -0.25 -14.28 39.59
N THR A 214 -0.63 -14.68 38.39
CA THR A 214 -0.43 -16.01 37.81
C THR A 214 -0.67 -15.94 36.30
N ASP A 215 -0.44 -17.04 35.60
CA ASP A 215 -0.86 -17.18 34.21
C ASP A 215 -2.37 -17.36 34.07
N TYR A 216 -2.90 -16.77 33.01
CA TYR A 216 -4.26 -16.87 32.52
C TYR A 216 -4.24 -17.32 31.07
N TRP A 217 -5.28 -18.06 30.67
CA TRP A 217 -5.42 -18.56 29.30
C TRP A 217 -6.50 -17.78 28.58
N PHE A 218 -6.38 -17.65 27.27
CA PHE A 218 -7.44 -17.06 26.48
C PHE A 218 -7.71 -17.83 25.19
N THR A 219 -8.90 -17.59 24.66
CA THR A 219 -9.26 -17.94 23.29
C THR A 219 -9.79 -16.69 22.59
N VAL A 220 -9.42 -16.49 21.32
CA VAL A 220 -9.99 -15.44 20.47
C VAL A 220 -10.49 -16.05 19.17
N THR A 221 -11.72 -15.72 18.79
CA THR A 221 -12.24 -16.00 17.45
C THR A 221 -12.11 -14.76 16.59
N TYR A 222 -11.64 -14.90 15.36
CA TYR A 222 -11.39 -13.77 14.47
C TYR A 222 -11.52 -14.19 13.01
N ARG A 223 -11.72 -13.22 12.11
CA ARG A 223 -11.82 -13.43 10.67
C ARG A 223 -10.53 -13.04 9.97
N GLU A 224 -10.12 -13.86 9.02
CA GLU A 224 -9.10 -13.54 8.03
C GLU A 224 -9.66 -13.76 6.63
N THR A 225 -9.11 -13.06 5.63
CA THR A 225 -9.40 -13.36 4.23
C THR A 225 -8.32 -14.31 3.72
N VAL A 226 -8.70 -15.54 3.37
CA VAL A 226 -7.79 -16.52 2.76
C VAL A 226 -8.28 -16.81 1.36
N ASN A 227 -7.45 -16.59 0.34
CA ASN A 227 -7.82 -16.74 -1.08
C ASN A 227 -9.11 -15.98 -1.46
N GLY A 228 -9.28 -14.75 -0.94
CA GLY A 228 -10.44 -13.91 -1.21
C GLY A 228 -11.74 -14.36 -0.53
N GLN A 229 -11.70 -15.33 0.38
CA GLN A 229 -12.86 -15.78 1.16
C GLN A 229 -12.65 -15.49 2.65
N PRO A 230 -13.67 -14.97 3.35
CA PRO A 230 -13.59 -14.79 4.80
C PRO A 230 -13.62 -16.15 5.50
N VAL A 231 -12.64 -16.40 6.35
CA VAL A 231 -12.49 -17.61 7.16
C VAL A 231 -12.48 -17.19 8.63
N VAL A 232 -13.31 -17.84 9.44
CA VAL A 232 -13.25 -17.70 10.90
C VAL A 232 -12.20 -18.65 11.44
N LYS A 233 -11.27 -18.10 12.22
CA LYS A 233 -10.21 -18.82 12.93
C LYS A 233 -10.38 -18.67 14.44
N GLU A 234 -9.77 -19.59 15.17
CA GLU A 234 -9.68 -19.55 16.63
C GLU A 234 -8.20 -19.66 17.01
N PHE A 235 -7.74 -18.76 17.89
CA PHE A 235 -6.40 -18.78 18.47
C PHE A 235 -6.49 -18.97 19.98
N LYS A 236 -5.51 -19.68 20.55
CA LYS A 236 -5.42 -19.97 21.99
C LYS A 236 -4.00 -19.80 22.47
N ALA A 237 -3.83 -19.06 23.57
CA ALA A 237 -2.56 -18.91 24.23
C ALA A 237 -2.76 -18.54 25.71
N HIS A 238 -1.69 -18.12 26.36
CA HIS A 238 -1.70 -17.64 27.74
C HIS A 238 -0.87 -16.37 27.89
N PHE A 239 -1.12 -15.64 28.97
CA PHE A 239 -0.39 -14.45 29.38
C PHE A 239 -0.30 -14.41 30.90
N SER A 240 0.65 -13.63 31.43
CA SER A 240 0.84 -13.51 32.89
C SER A 240 0.24 -12.21 33.44
N LEU A 241 -0.53 -12.31 34.51
CA LEU A 241 -0.83 -11.15 35.37
C LEU A 241 0.32 -10.99 36.37
N LYS A 242 0.95 -9.81 36.41
CA LYS A 242 2.05 -9.47 37.32
C LYS A 242 1.65 -8.33 38.26
N ARG A 243 2.34 -8.21 39.40
CA ARG A 243 2.20 -7.10 40.37
C ARG A 243 3.56 -6.73 40.94
#